data_AF-A0AAE0E684-F1
#
_entry.id   AF-A0AAE0E684-F1
#
_cell.length_a   1.000
_cell.length_b   1.000
_cell.length_c   1.000
_cell.angle_alpha   90.00
_cell.angle_beta   90.00
_cell.angle_gamma   90.00
#
_symmetry.space_group_name_H-M   'P 1'
#
loop_
_entity.id
_entity.type
_entity.pdbx_description
1 polymer ?
#
loop_
_entity_poly.entity_id
_entity_poly.type
_entity_poly.pdbx_seq_one_letter_code
_entity_poly.pdbx_strand_id
1 'polypeptide(L)'
;MSCCSIFLDAGLDHTTANSVAILRGLNFMKSRVFLPLYVESEASSVVSLMNSGNHLYSSCGNIVKDIIGPMNDLSIPTINHCKKGSFKLASDLAKQALLRKKNFARACS
;
A
#
# COMPACT_ATOMS: atom_id res chain seq x y z
N MET A 1 2.96 -5.64 -8.17
CA MET A 1 1.98 -6.64 -7.65
C MET A 1 2.48 -7.51 -6.49
N SER A 2 3.61 -7.20 -5.83
CA SER A 2 4.24 -8.21 -4.97
C SER A 2 4.19 -7.97 -3.45
N CYS A 3 4.15 -6.72 -2.98
CA CYS A 3 3.87 -6.44 -1.56
C CYS A 3 2.49 -6.97 -1.13
N CYS A 4 1.53 -6.94 -2.04
CA CYS A 4 0.18 -7.43 -1.79
C CYS A 4 0.11 -8.95 -1.71
N SER A 5 1.07 -9.70 -2.29
CA SER A 5 0.96 -11.16 -2.30
C SER A 5 1.09 -11.77 -0.89
N ILE A 6 1.86 -11.15 0.02
CA ILE A 6 1.95 -11.62 1.41
C ILE A 6 0.58 -11.49 2.11
N PHE A 7 -0.13 -10.40 1.82
CA PHE A 7 -1.44 -10.13 2.38
C PHE A 7 -2.52 -10.99 1.74
N LEU A 8 -2.42 -11.25 0.43
CA LEU A 8 -3.29 -12.19 -0.29
C LEU A 8 -3.08 -13.63 0.23
N ASP A 9 -1.84 -14.05 0.49
CA ASP A 9 -1.52 -15.35 1.08
C ASP A 9 -2.08 -15.47 2.53
N ALA A 10 -2.30 -14.34 3.20
CA ALA A 10 -2.96 -14.26 4.51
C ALA A 10 -4.50 -14.15 4.42
N GLY A 11 -5.08 -14.31 3.22
CA GLY A 11 -6.53 -14.28 2.99
C GLY A 11 -7.15 -12.89 2.87
N LEU A 12 -6.35 -11.82 2.82
CA LEU A 12 -6.87 -10.47 2.58
C LEU A 12 -7.23 -10.31 1.10
N ASP A 13 -8.31 -9.58 0.82
CA ASP A 13 -8.65 -9.24 -0.57
C ASP A 13 -7.66 -8.19 -1.13
N HIS A 14 -7.63 -8.06 -2.46
CA HIS A 14 -6.72 -7.15 -3.15
C HIS A 14 -6.84 -5.69 -2.69
N THR A 15 -8.05 -5.21 -2.40
CA THR A 15 -8.31 -3.82 -1.99
C THR A 15 -7.76 -3.58 -0.59
N THR A 16 -8.01 -4.51 0.32
CA THR A 16 -7.46 -4.49 1.68
C THR A 16 -5.94 -4.58 1.68
N ALA A 17 -5.36 -5.51 0.92
CA ALA A 17 -3.91 -5.66 0.79
C ALA A 17 -3.22 -4.39 0.25
N ASN A 18 -3.80 -3.77 -0.78
CA ASN A 18 -3.30 -2.51 -1.35
C ASN A 18 -3.39 -1.36 -0.34
N SER A 19 -4.50 -1.26 0.40
CA SER A 19 -4.69 -0.22 1.42
C SER A 19 -3.67 -0.34 2.55
N VAL A 20 -3.42 -1.56 3.04
CA VAL A 20 -2.39 -1.81 4.06
C VAL A 20 -1.00 -1.44 3.54
N ALA A 21 -0.67 -1.75 2.29
CA ALA A 21 0.62 -1.39 1.71
C ALA A 21 0.84 0.14 1.69
N ILE A 22 -0.19 0.91 1.34
CA ILE A 22 -0.14 2.38 1.36
C ILE A 22 0.04 2.90 2.80
N LEU A 23 -0.74 2.39 3.76
CA LEU A 23 -0.62 2.76 5.18
C LEU A 23 0.80 2.52 5.72
N ARG A 24 1.38 1.36 5.40
CA ARG A 24 2.76 1.02 5.81
C ARG A 24 3.78 1.96 5.18
N GLY A 25 3.62 2.31 3.91
CA GLY A 25 4.48 3.28 3.23
C GLY A 25 4.42 4.66 3.88
N LEU A 26 3.22 5.17 4.16
CA LEU A 26 3.03 6.48 4.82
C LEU A 26 3.63 6.51 6.22
N ASN A 27 3.40 5.47 7.03
CA ASN A 27 3.98 5.38 8.37
C ASN A 27 5.52 5.32 8.33
N PHE A 28 6.08 4.61 7.35
CA PHE A 28 7.52 4.59 7.13
C PHE A 28 8.05 5.99 6.79
N MET A 29 7.41 6.72 5.88
CA MET A 29 7.81 8.07 5.50
C MET A 29 7.69 9.07 6.68
N LYS A 30 6.59 8.98 7.45
CA LYS A 30 6.38 9.77 8.67
C LYS A 30 7.51 9.59 9.69
N SER A 31 8.01 8.37 9.84
CA SER A 31 9.13 8.08 10.76
C SER A 31 10.50 8.63 10.31
N ARG A 32 10.62 9.07 9.05
CA ARG A 32 11.89 9.44 8.42
C ARG A 32 11.99 10.91 8.01
N VAL A 33 11.00 11.74 8.32
CA VAL A 33 10.95 13.20 8.01
C VAL A 33 11.26 13.49 6.54
N PHE A 34 10.77 12.66 5.63
CA PHE A 34 10.84 12.97 4.21
C PHE A 34 9.72 13.96 3.87
N LEU A 35 10.07 15.18 3.45
CA LEU A 35 9.16 16.18 2.89
C LEU A 35 9.90 16.96 1.79
N PRO A 36 9.26 17.35 0.68
CA PRO A 36 7.86 17.10 0.32
C PRO A 36 7.61 15.67 -0.17
N LEU A 37 6.41 15.13 0.07
CA LEU A 37 6.03 13.78 -0.33
C LEU A 37 5.00 13.78 -1.44
N TYR A 38 5.19 12.85 -2.37
CA TYR A 38 4.25 12.56 -3.43
C TYR A 38 3.95 11.06 -3.40
N VAL A 39 2.68 10.69 -3.35
CA VAL A 39 2.25 9.29 -3.25
C VAL A 39 1.52 8.90 -4.52
N GLU A 40 2.00 7.83 -5.13
CA GLU A 40 1.44 7.24 -6.34
C GLU A 40 1.03 5.79 -6.09
N SER A 41 -0.07 5.36 -6.72
CA SER A 41 -0.54 3.99 -6.63
C SER A 41 -1.27 3.55 -7.90
N GLU A 42 -1.06 2.29 -8.29
CA GLU A 42 -1.80 1.64 -9.38
C GLU A 42 -3.13 1.04 -8.92
N ALA A 43 -3.43 1.10 -7.61
CA ALA A 43 -4.64 0.53 -7.03
C ALA A 43 -5.82 1.50 -7.19
N SER A 44 -6.36 1.60 -8.40
CA SER A 44 -7.42 2.56 -8.77
C SER A 44 -8.61 2.58 -7.81
N SER A 45 -9.10 1.42 -7.37
CA SER A 45 -10.22 1.31 -6.42
C SER A 45 -9.88 1.96 -5.07
N VAL A 46 -8.69 1.68 -4.56
CA VAL A 46 -8.21 2.22 -3.29
C VAL A 46 -7.94 3.72 -3.40
N VAL A 47 -7.30 4.18 -4.49
CA VAL A 47 -7.06 5.62 -4.73
C VAL A 47 -8.38 6.39 -4.79
N SER A 48 -9.38 5.83 -5.49
CA SER A 48 -10.73 6.42 -5.55
C SER A 48 -11.38 6.52 -4.17
N LEU A 49 -11.29 5.46 -3.35
CA LEU A 49 -11.84 5.46 -1.98
C LEU A 49 -11.19 6.53 -1.09
N MET A 50 -9.87 6.70 -1.20
CA MET A 50 -9.15 7.72 -0.41
C MET A 50 -9.48 9.13 -0.87
N ASN A 51 -9.40 9.39 -2.18
CA ASN A 51 -9.60 10.73 -2.73
C ASN A 51 -11.06 11.20 -2.67
N SER A 52 -12.03 10.28 -2.76
CA SER A 52 -13.47 10.61 -2.65
C SER A 52 -13.95 10.74 -1.21
N GLY A 53 -13.16 10.29 -0.23
CA GLY A 53 -13.58 10.19 1.17
C GLY A 53 -14.72 9.20 1.42
N ASN A 54 -15.20 8.47 0.41
CA ASN A 54 -16.33 7.54 0.52
C ASN A 54 -15.89 6.15 0.98
N HIS A 55 -15.35 6.07 2.19
CA HIS A 55 -14.75 4.85 2.74
C HIS A 55 -15.67 4.10 3.72
N LEU A 56 -16.71 4.75 4.24
CA LEU A 56 -17.57 4.25 5.34
C LEU A 56 -18.27 2.92 5.03
N TYR A 57 -18.55 2.63 3.76
CA TYR A 57 -19.26 1.41 3.34
C TYR A 57 -18.37 0.37 2.66
N SER A 58 -17.05 0.57 2.64
CA SER A 58 -16.12 -0.37 2.03
C SER A 58 -15.60 -1.37 3.08
N SER A 59 -15.30 -2.60 2.65
CA SER A 59 -14.69 -3.63 3.51
C SER A 59 -13.35 -3.20 4.12
N CYS A 60 -12.65 -2.27 3.48
CA CYS A 60 -11.38 -1.70 3.95
C CYS A 60 -11.53 -0.30 4.56
N GLY A 61 -12.75 0.13 4.88
CA GLY A 61 -13.06 1.50 5.30
C GLY A 61 -12.27 1.97 6.52
N ASN A 62 -12.11 1.10 7.52
CA ASN A 62 -11.31 1.40 8.71
C ASN A 62 -9.84 1.66 8.37
N ILE A 63 -9.27 0.89 7.44
CA ILE A 63 -7.87 1.05 7.00
C ILE A 63 -7.72 2.35 6.22
N VAL A 64 -8.69 2.70 5.37
CA VAL A 64 -8.68 3.98 4.66
C VAL A 64 -8.76 5.15 5.63
N LYS A 65 -9.58 5.06 6.69
CA LYS A 65 -9.63 6.06 7.76
C LYS A 65 -8.28 6.23 8.45
N ASP A 66 -7.60 5.12 8.75
CA ASP A 66 -6.27 5.12 9.35
C ASP A 66 -5.18 5.72 8.44
N ILE A 67 -5.42 5.77 7.13
CA ILE A 67 -4.52 6.38 6.14
C ILE A 67 -4.68 7.90 6.06
N ILE A 68 -5.91 8.40 6.23
CA ILE A 68 -6.20 9.84 6.16
C ILE A 68 -5.42 10.62 7.22
N GLY A 69 -5.25 10.07 8.43
CA GLY A 69 -4.45 10.71 9.49
C GLY A 69 -3.00 11.00 9.06
N PRO A 70 -2.20 9.98 8.71
CA PRO A 70 -0.86 10.16 8.16
C PRO A 70 -0.80 11.04 6.91
N MET A 71 -1.80 10.99 6.02
CA MET A 71 -1.85 11.90 4.86
C MET A 71 -1.94 13.36 5.29
N ASN A 72 -2.80 13.68 6.26
CA ASN A 72 -2.93 15.03 6.81
C ASN A 72 -1.64 15.48 7.51
N ASP A 73 -1.04 14.62 8.32
CA ASP A 73 0.22 14.90 9.04
C ASP A 73 1.37 15.21 8.06
N LEU A 74 1.37 14.56 6.91
CA LEU A 74 2.39 14.71 5.86
C LEU A 74 2.03 15.76 4.80
N SER A 75 0.90 16.46 4.97
CA SER A 75 0.39 17.43 3.99
C SER A 75 0.24 16.85 2.57
N ILE A 76 -0.22 15.59 2.48
CA ILE A 76 -0.49 14.89 1.21
C ILE A 76 -1.97 15.08 0.88
N PRO A 77 -2.35 15.96 -0.07
CA PRO A 77 -3.75 16.27 -0.34
C PRO A 77 -4.48 15.14 -1.08
N THR A 78 -3.77 14.43 -1.96
CA THR A 78 -4.34 13.36 -2.78
C THR A 78 -3.30 12.29 -3.07
N ILE A 79 -3.77 11.08 -3.37
CA ILE A 79 -2.94 10.04 -3.96
C ILE A 79 -3.15 10.04 -5.47
N ASN A 80 -2.05 10.01 -6.23
CA ASN A 80 -2.13 9.96 -7.67
C ASN A 80 -2.29 8.53 -8.18
N HIS A 81 -3.29 8.35 -9.03
CA HIS A 81 -3.50 7.09 -9.70
C HIS A 81 -2.60 6.99 -10.92
N CYS A 82 -1.76 5.96 -10.97
CA CYS A 82 -0.87 5.69 -12.09
C CYS A 82 -1.32 4.46 -12.88
N LYS A 83 -0.92 4.39 -14.15
CA LYS A 83 -1.25 3.25 -15.01
C LYS A 83 -0.62 1.97 -14.45
N LYS A 84 -1.35 0.86 -14.56
CA LYS A 84 -0.85 -0.46 -14.18
C LYS A 84 0.48 -0.76 -14.89
N GLY A 85 1.50 -1.15 -14.13
CA GLY A 85 2.84 -1.43 -14.65
C GLY A 85 3.81 -0.23 -14.66
N SER A 86 3.37 0.96 -14.26
CA SER A 86 4.24 2.13 -14.07
C SER A 86 5.36 1.88 -13.05
N PHE A 87 5.15 1.00 -12.05
CA PHE A 87 6.15 0.70 -11.02
C PHE A 87 6.79 -0.68 -11.16
N LYS A 88 7.36 -0.96 -12.35
CA LYS A 88 8.01 -2.25 -12.62
C LYS A 88 9.14 -2.56 -11.61
N LEU A 89 9.98 -1.58 -11.29
CA LEU A 89 11.07 -1.72 -10.31
C LEU A 89 10.56 -2.08 -8.92
N ALA A 90 9.57 -1.35 -8.39
CA ALA A 90 8.99 -1.64 -7.08
C ALA A 90 8.30 -3.01 -7.06
N SER A 91 7.63 -3.37 -8.15
CA SER A 91 7.03 -4.69 -8.30
C SER A 91 8.07 -5.81 -8.31
N ASP A 92 9.18 -5.63 -9.02
CA ASP A 92 10.26 -6.63 -9.11
C ASP A 92 11.01 -6.76 -7.79
N LEU A 93 11.30 -5.65 -7.10
CA LEU A 93 11.87 -5.65 -5.74
C LEU A 93 11.00 -6.42 -4.76
N ALA A 94 9.70 -6.15 -4.76
CA ALA A 94 8.80 -6.87 -3.89
C ALA A 94 8.77 -8.37 -4.27
N LYS A 95 8.83 -8.75 -5.56
CA LYS A 95 8.86 -10.18 -5.99
C LYS A 95 10.12 -10.86 -5.45
N GLN A 96 11.26 -10.18 -5.50
CA GLN A 96 12.50 -10.69 -4.94
C GLN A 96 12.41 -10.87 -3.41
N ALA A 97 11.77 -9.93 -2.70
CA ALA A 97 11.56 -10.04 -1.26
C ALA A 97 10.72 -11.27 -0.89
N LEU A 98 9.66 -11.56 -1.64
CA LEU A 98 8.85 -12.78 -1.47
C LEU A 98 9.66 -14.06 -1.66
N LEU A 99 10.44 -14.13 -2.74
CA LEU A 99 11.24 -15.31 -3.07
C LEU A 99 12.26 -15.59 -1.96
N ARG A 100 12.91 -14.55 -1.43
CA ARG A 100 13.84 -14.68 -0.31
C ARG A 100 13.15 -15.17 0.97
N LYS A 101 11.94 -14.68 1.27
CA LYS A 101 11.17 -15.12 2.45
C LYS A 101 10.73 -16.58 2.35
N LYS A 102 10.29 -17.05 1.17
CA LYS A 102 9.95 -18.47 0.94
C LYS A 102 11.16 -19.39 1.15
N ASN A 103 12.34 -18.94 0.72
CA ASN A 103 13.58 -19.69 0.91
C ASN A 103 14.00 -19.74 2.40
N PHE A 104 13.79 -18.65 3.14
CA PHE A 104 14.05 -18.62 4.59
C PHE A 104 13.08 -19.52 5.37
N ALA A 105 11.79 -19.51 5.02
CA ALA A 105 10.78 -20.35 5.66
C ALA A 105 11.02 -21.85 5.42
N ARG A 106 11.56 -22.23 4.23
CA ARG A 106 11.97 -23.62 3.93
C ARG A 106 13.28 -24.06 4.57
N ALA A 107 14.16 -23.11 4.93
CA ALA A 107 15.43 -23.42 5.59
C ALA A 107 15.29 -23.60 7.11
N CYS A 108 14.15 -23.19 7.68
CA CYS A 108 13.83 -23.31 9.11
C CYS A 108 12.77 -24.39 9.41
N SER A 109 12.41 -25.19 8.42
CA SER A 109 11.47 -26.34 8.49
C SER A 109 12.21 -27.63 8.20
#